data_AF-A0A968QC37-F1
#
_entry.id   AF-A0A968QC37-F1
#
_cell.length_a   1.000
_cell.length_b   1.000
_cell.length_c   1.000
_cell.angle_alpha   90.00
_cell.angle_beta   90.00
_cell.angle_gamma   90.00
#
_symmetry.space_group_name_H-M   'P 1'
#
loop_
_entity.id
_entity.type
_entity.pdbx_description
1 polymer ?
#
loop_
_entity_poly.entity_id
_entity_poly.type
_entity_poly.pdbx_seq_one_letter_code
_entity_poly.pdbx_strand_id
1 'polypeptide(L)'
;MLSIEAVQRYLNRSRASVYRYANTDPDLLNPPYDPKKLNPEIRSNKDAPLEFRPQEVRRFAEEVLGLNPTIQVQPLPETVTISLLKQILQELKAIHTLLETQQAKDP
;
A
#
# COMPACT_ATOMS: atom_id res chain seq x y z
N MET A 1 -4.78 11.27 0.86
CA MET A 1 -4.34 10.88 -0.50
C MET A 1 -3.51 12.00 -1.10
N LEU A 2 -2.74 11.71 -2.14
CA LEU A 2 -1.91 12.68 -2.86
C LEU A 2 -2.43 12.85 -4.29
N SER A 3 -2.61 14.10 -4.70
CA SER A 3 -2.90 14.45 -6.09
C SER A 3 -1.64 14.36 -6.95
N ILE A 4 -1.82 14.38 -8.28
CA ILE A 4 -0.71 14.43 -9.24
C ILE A 4 0.26 15.58 -8.92
N GLU A 5 -0.23 16.77 -8.57
CA GLU A 5 0.60 17.94 -8.26
C GLU A 5 1.48 17.69 -7.02
N ALA A 6 0.95 17.00 -6.01
CA ALA A 6 1.73 16.64 -4.84
C ALA A 6 2.80 15.58 -5.19
N VAL A 7 2.44 14.58 -5.99
CA VAL A 7 3.38 13.54 -6.47
C VAL A 7 4.52 14.15 -7.29
N GLN A 8 4.24 15.12 -8.16
CA GLN A 8 5.26 15.84 -8.93
C GLN A 8 6.33 16.45 -8.03
N ARG A 9 5.91 17.10 -6.93
CA ARG A 9 6.82 17.71 -5.96
C ARG A 9 7.63 16.65 -5.22
N TYR A 10 6.99 15.57 -4.75
CA TYR A 10 7.67 14.50 -4.02
C TYR A 10 8.68 13.73 -4.85
N LEU A 11 8.35 13.42 -6.11
CA LEU A 11 9.25 12.69 -7.00
C LEU A 11 10.27 13.60 -7.69
N ASN A 12 10.12 14.93 -7.58
CA ASN A 12 10.85 15.92 -8.37
C ASN A 12 10.78 15.58 -9.88
N ARG A 13 9.56 15.41 -10.40
CA ARG A 13 9.29 15.02 -11.79
C ARG A 13 8.15 15.84 -12.38
N SER A 14 8.20 16.03 -13.71
CA SER A 14 7.14 16.70 -14.44
C SER A 14 5.83 15.91 -14.42
N ARG A 15 4.71 16.59 -14.64
CA ARG A 15 3.37 15.98 -14.74
C ARG A 15 3.32 14.84 -15.75
N ALA A 16 3.91 15.06 -16.93
CA ALA A 16 3.99 14.06 -17.99
C ALA A 16 4.78 12.81 -17.56
N SER A 17 5.87 12.97 -16.81
CA SER A 17 6.59 11.83 -16.24
C SER A 17 5.73 11.05 -15.25
N VAL A 18 4.99 11.73 -14.37
CA VAL A 18 4.09 11.06 -13.43
C VAL A 18 3.02 10.23 -14.17
N TYR A 19 2.41 10.75 -15.23
CA TYR A 19 1.47 9.96 -16.03
C TYR A 19 2.10 8.75 -16.72
N ARG A 20 3.35 8.84 -17.17
CA ARG A 20 4.07 7.68 -17.75
C ARG A 20 4.38 6.60 -16.71
N TYR A 21 4.60 7.02 -15.47
CA TYR A 21 4.84 6.08 -14.37
C TYR A 21 3.56 5.48 -13.83
N ALA A 22 2.44 6.19 -13.92
CA ALA A 22 1.16 5.75 -13.40
C ALA A 22 0.73 4.43 -14.05
N ASN A 23 0.25 3.50 -13.23
CA ASN A 23 -0.37 2.29 -13.70
C ASN A 23 -1.79 2.60 -14.18
N THR A 24 -1.89 3.01 -15.45
CA THR A 24 -3.16 3.26 -16.13
C THR A 24 -3.24 2.48 -17.43
N ASP A 25 -4.46 2.15 -17.82
CA ASP A 25 -4.78 1.45 -19.05
C ASP A 25 -5.96 2.17 -19.74
N PRO A 26 -5.95 2.34 -21.08
CA PRO A 26 -7.03 3.03 -21.79
C PRO A 26 -8.38 2.29 -21.73
N ASP A 27 -8.33 0.97 -21.69
CA ASP A 27 -9.50 0.09 -21.77
C ASP A 27 -9.94 -0.34 -20.37
N LEU A 28 -8.99 -0.60 -19.47
CA LEU A 28 -9.24 -1.05 -18.11
C LEU A 28 -9.14 0.09 -17.09
N LEU A 29 -10.26 0.42 -16.43
CA LEU A 29 -10.33 1.55 -15.48
C LEU A 29 -9.35 1.42 -14.30
N ASN A 30 -9.24 0.22 -13.74
CA ASN A 30 -8.38 -0.10 -12.60
C ASN A 30 -7.54 -1.34 -12.96
N PRO A 31 -6.38 -1.15 -13.62
CA PRO A 31 -5.51 -2.28 -13.95
C PRO A 31 -5.01 -2.99 -12.68
N PRO A 32 -4.66 -4.28 -12.78
CA PRO A 32 -4.07 -5.01 -11.65
C PRO A 32 -2.76 -4.35 -11.22
N TYR A 33 -2.39 -4.56 -9.96
CA TYR A 33 -1.18 -4.02 -9.36
C TYR A 33 0.07 -4.38 -10.19
N ASP A 34 0.92 -3.39 -10.44
CA ASP A 34 2.22 -3.55 -11.10
C ASP A 34 3.34 -2.98 -10.20
N PRO A 35 4.28 -3.81 -9.71
CA PRO A 35 5.35 -3.34 -8.82
C PRO A 35 6.31 -2.36 -9.49
N LYS A 36 6.41 -2.35 -10.82
CA LYS A 36 7.31 -1.46 -11.59
C LYS A 36 6.66 -0.13 -11.96
N LYS A 37 5.37 0.06 -11.65
CA LYS A 37 4.64 1.29 -11.91
C LYS A 37 4.17 1.94 -10.62
N LEU A 38 3.74 3.20 -10.72
CA LEU A 38 3.11 3.94 -9.65
C LEU A 38 1.61 3.64 -9.66
N ASN A 39 1.11 2.89 -8.68
CA ASN A 39 -0.26 2.41 -8.69
C ASN A 39 -1.21 3.49 -8.11
N PRO A 40 -2.20 4.00 -8.88
CA PRO A 40 -3.21 4.89 -8.34
C PRO A 40 -4.20 4.13 -7.44
N GLU A 41 -4.92 4.88 -6.61
CA GLU A 41 -6.09 4.36 -5.91
C GLU A 41 -7.22 3.97 -6.88
N ILE A 42 -8.09 3.08 -6.40
CA ILE A 42 -9.23 2.59 -7.19
C ILE A 42 -10.15 3.76 -7.54
N ARG A 43 -10.41 3.90 -8.84
CA ARG A 43 -11.30 4.92 -9.40
C ARG A 43 -12.67 4.33 -9.65
N SER A 44 -13.69 5.14 -9.39
CA SER A 44 -15.09 4.82 -9.65
C SER A 44 -15.52 5.10 -11.09
N ASN A 45 -14.83 6.00 -11.81
CA ASN A 45 -15.08 6.29 -13.23
C ASN A 45 -13.83 6.88 -13.92
N LYS A 46 -13.88 7.00 -15.26
CA LYS A 46 -12.76 7.45 -16.11
C LYS A 46 -12.44 8.95 -15.99
N ASP A 47 -13.32 9.76 -15.40
CA ASP A 47 -13.13 11.21 -15.22
C ASP A 47 -12.58 11.56 -13.83
N ALA A 48 -12.70 10.65 -12.85
CA ALA A 48 -12.19 10.83 -11.51
C ALA A 48 -10.67 11.07 -11.54
N PRO A 49 -10.11 12.04 -10.79
CA PRO A 49 -8.66 12.29 -10.81
C PRO A 49 -7.85 11.07 -10.34
N LEU A 50 -6.60 10.97 -10.80
CA LEU A 50 -5.66 10.00 -10.24
C LEU A 50 -5.22 10.49 -8.85
N GLU A 51 -5.44 9.64 -7.85
CA GLU A 51 -4.95 9.85 -6.49
C GLU A 51 -4.02 8.71 -6.07
N PHE A 52 -3.07 9.01 -5.19
CA PHE A 52 -2.06 8.05 -4.76
C PHE A 52 -1.93 8.03 -3.24
N ARG A 53 -1.74 6.84 -2.66
CA ARG A 53 -1.35 6.73 -1.26
C ARG A 53 0.10 7.23 -1.06
N PRO A 54 0.40 7.99 0.01
CA PRO A 54 1.77 8.41 0.31
C PRO A 54 2.78 7.25 0.38
N GLN A 55 2.34 6.11 0.92
CA GLN A 55 3.13 4.89 1.03
C GLN A 55 3.53 4.34 -0.35
N GLU A 56 2.61 4.36 -1.31
CA GLU A 56 2.86 3.89 -2.67
C GLU A 56 3.81 4.83 -3.43
N VAL A 57 3.67 6.15 -3.24
CA VAL A 57 4.60 7.14 -3.81
C VAL A 57 6.01 6.95 -3.25
N ARG A 58 6.13 6.69 -1.94
CA ARG A 58 7.42 6.37 -1.30
C ARG A 58 8.02 5.09 -1.86
N ARG A 59 7.24 4.01 -1.90
CA ARG A 59 7.64 2.72 -2.46
C ARG A 59 8.17 2.88 -3.89
N PHE A 60 7.39 3.53 -4.76
CA PHE A 60 7.79 3.75 -6.15
C PHE A 60 9.07 4.59 -6.26
N ALA A 61 9.21 5.62 -5.43
CA ALA A 61 10.42 6.43 -5.41
C ALA A 61 11.67 5.61 -5.03
N GLU A 62 11.58 4.84 -3.95
CA GLU A 62 12.70 4.05 -3.40
C GLU A 62 13.03 2.84 -4.28
N GLU A 63 12.02 2.02 -4.59
CA GLU A 63 12.20 0.71 -5.23
C GLU A 63 12.32 0.80 -6.75
N VAL A 64 11.70 1.79 -7.39
CA VAL A 64 11.67 1.90 -8.87
C VAL A 64 12.56 3.03 -9.38
N LEU A 65 12.53 4.21 -8.74
CA LEU A 65 13.34 5.35 -9.17
C LEU A 65 14.71 5.44 -8.48
N GLY A 66 14.95 4.71 -7.40
CA GLY A 66 16.18 4.82 -6.59
C GLY A 66 16.33 6.18 -5.91
N LEU A 67 15.21 6.86 -5.62
CA LEU A 67 15.16 8.15 -4.94
C LEU A 67 14.77 7.95 -3.47
N ASN A 68 15.34 8.74 -2.57
CA ASN A 68 14.93 8.82 -1.16
C ASN A 68 14.20 10.14 -0.87
N PRO A 69 12.95 10.33 -1.32
CA PRO A 69 12.22 11.56 -1.03
C PRO A 69 11.81 11.62 0.44
N THR A 70 11.91 12.79 1.05
CA THR A 70 11.41 13.05 2.41
C THR A 70 9.88 13.09 2.41
N ILE A 71 9.24 11.93 2.28
CA ILE A 71 7.79 11.79 2.43
C ILE A 71 7.52 11.51 3.91
N GLN A 72 6.94 12.49 4.62
CA GLN A 72 6.43 12.25 5.96
C GLN A 72 5.19 11.35 5.88
N VAL A 73 5.43 10.04 5.87
CA VAL A 73 4.37 9.05 6.04
C VAL A 73 4.11 8.96 7.53
N GLN A 74 3.06 9.62 7.99
CA GLN A 74 2.56 9.39 9.34
C GLN A 74 2.16 7.92 9.42
N PRO A 75 2.74 7.12 10.35
CA PRO A 75 2.29 5.75 10.53
C PRO A 75 0.78 5.80 10.79
N LEU A 76 0.04 4.87 10.18
CA LEU A 76 -1.39 4.75 10.47
C LEU A 76 -1.54 4.64 11.99
N PRO A 77 -2.36 5.49 12.62
CA PRO A 77 -2.65 5.30 14.04
C PRO A 77 -3.18 3.87 14.19
N GLU A 78 -2.79 3.22 15.28
CA GLU A 78 -3.23 1.86 15.55
C GLU A 78 -4.76 1.85 15.57
N THR A 79 -5.35 1.30 14.52
CA THR A 79 -6.81 1.32 14.38
C THR A 79 -7.40 0.25 15.28
N VAL A 80 -8.67 0.42 15.67
CA VAL A 80 -9.43 -0.62 16.39
C VAL A 80 -9.33 -1.96 15.66
N THR A 81 -9.32 -1.95 14.32
CA THR A 81 -9.11 -3.13 13.48
C THR A 81 -7.74 -3.77 13.70
N ILE A 82 -6.64 -2.99 13.72
CA ILE A 82 -5.29 -3.53 13.96
C ILE A 82 -5.19 -4.13 15.37
N SER A 83 -5.75 -3.46 16.38
CA SER A 83 -5.80 -3.99 17.74
C SER A 83 -6.57 -5.30 17.80
N LEU A 84 -7.75 -5.38 17.17
CA LEU A 84 -8.56 -6.59 17.09
C LEU A 84 -7.81 -7.74 16.39
N LEU A 85 -7.15 -7.47 15.26
CA LEU A 85 -6.36 -8.47 14.54
C LEU A 85 -5.20 -9.02 15.38
N LYS A 86 -4.54 -8.17 16.19
CA LYS A 86 -3.51 -8.61 17.14
C LYS A 86 -4.08 -9.51 18.24
N GLN A 87 -5.25 -9.17 18.78
CA GLN A 87 -5.93 -9.99 19.78
C GLN A 87 -6.33 -11.36 19.21
N ILE A 88 -6.90 -11.38 17.99
CA ILE A 88 -7.25 -12.63 17.29
C ILE A 88 -5.99 -13.49 17.08
N LEU A 89 -4.88 -12.89 16.63
CA LEU A 89 -3.63 -13.62 16.44
C LEU A 89 -3.08 -14.19 17.75
N GLN A 90 -3.21 -13.47 18.86
CA GLN A 90 -2.79 -13.93 20.18
C GLN A 90 -3.61 -15.14 20.63
N GLU A 91 -4.92 -15.11 20.48
CA GLU A 91 -5.80 -16.24 20.81
C GLU A 91 -5.50 -17.46 19.95
N LEU A 92 -5.30 -17.28 18.64
CA LEU A 92 -4.94 -18.38 17.74
C LEU A 92 -3.61 -19.04 18.13
N LYS A 93 -2.61 -18.24 18.51
CA LYS A 93 -1.33 -18.77 19.01
C LYS A 93 -1.51 -19.54 20.32
N ALA A 94 -2.33 -19.04 21.25
CA ALA A 94 -2.61 -19.72 22.50
C ALA A 94 -3.29 -21.09 22.28
N ILE A 95 -4.28 -21.13 21.38
CA ILE A 95 -4.96 -22.37 20.97
C ILE A 95 -3.95 -23.35 20.35
N HIS A 96 -3.07 -22.88 19.45
CA HIS A 96 -2.07 -23.74 18.82
C HIS A 96 -1.16 -24.41 19.86
N THR A 97 -0.61 -23.62 20.80
CA THR A 97 0.25 -24.14 21.87
C THR A 97 -0.48 -25.15 22.76
N LEU A 98 -1.76 -24.92 23.08
CA LEU A 98 -2.56 -25.87 23.86
C LEU A 98 -2.76 -27.20 23.12
N LEU A 99 -3.04 -27.15 21.82
CA LEU A 99 -3.20 -28.34 20.99
C LEU A 99 -1.89 -29.13 20.85
N GLU A 100 -0.76 -28.45 20.63
CA GLU A 100 0.56 -29.10 20.62
C GLU A 100 0.88 -29.78 21.96
N THR A 101 0.53 -29.12 23.07
CA THR A 101 0.73 -29.67 24.41
C THR A 101 -0.17 -30.88 24.68
N GLN A 102 -1.40 -30.88 24.16
CA GLN A 102 -2.32 -32.01 24.28
C GLN A 102 -1.89 -33.19 23.40
N GLN A 103 -1.47 -32.96 22.16
CA GLN A 103 -0.90 -34.00 21.29
C GLN A 103 0.37 -34.61 21.87
N ALA A 104 1.21 -33.84 22.55
CA ALA A 104 2.37 -34.38 23.25
C ALA A 104 2.03 -35.21 24.49
N LYS A 105 0.77 -35.17 24.96
CA LYS A 105 0.28 -35.88 26.15
C LYS A 105 -0.48 -37.17 25.86
N ASP A 106 -0.99 -37.36 24.65
CA ASP A 106 -1.57 -38.62 24.17
C ASP A 106 -0.51 -39.38 23.33
N PRO A 107 0.11 -40.44 23.85
CA PRO A 107 1.10 -41.24 23.12
C PRO A 107 0.49 -42.17 22.04
#